data_AF-A0A7K2TKL8-F1
#
_entry.id   AF-A0A7K2TKL8-F1
#
_cell.length_a   1.000
_cell.length_b   1.000
_cell.length_c   1.000
_cell.angle_alpha   90.00
_cell.angle_beta   90.00
_cell.angle_gamma   90.00
#
_symmetry.space_group_name_H-M   'P 1'
#
loop_
_entity.id
_entity.type
_entity.pdbx_description
1 polymer ?
#
loop_
_entity_poly.entity_id
_entity_poly.type
_entity_poly.pdbx_seq_one_letter_code
_entity_poly.pdbx_strand_id
1 'polypeptide(L)' 'MASNQQTRPGIGELAKDSARDRIGVVMGALGGRVQMRPIGGGTEWDAMPDNVVAPSPREELSARLAIKNGNSRDGL' A
#
# COMPACT_ATOMS: atom_id res chain seq x y z
N MET A 1 26.41 -5.39 -11.05
CA MET A 1 25.60 -6.15 -10.09
C MET A 1 24.76 -5.13 -9.33
N ALA A 2 23.52 -4.88 -9.77
CA ALA A 2 22.64 -3.95 -9.06
C ALA A 2 22.09 -4.68 -7.83
N SER A 3 22.56 -4.30 -6.65
CA SER A 3 22.08 -4.81 -5.38
C SER A 3 20.58 -4.57 -5.31
N ASN A 4 19.81 -5.65 -5.44
CA ASN A 4 18.37 -5.68 -5.27
C ASN A 4 18.06 -5.56 -3.77
N GLN A 5 18.54 -4.48 -3.14
CA GLN A 5 18.07 -4.03 -1.85
C GLN A 5 16.63 -3.62 -2.11
N GLN A 6 15.69 -4.54 -1.88
CA GLN A 6 14.28 -4.20 -1.74
C GLN A 6 14.21 -3.30 -0.51
N THR A 7 14.45 -2.00 -0.74
CA THR A 7 14.25 -0.97 0.25
C THR A 7 12.79 -1.08 0.64
N ARG A 8 12.54 -1.45 1.90
CA ARG A 8 11.20 -1.48 2.46
C ARG A 8 10.54 -0.13 2.14
N PRO A 9 9.30 -0.11 1.64
CA PRO A 9 8.65 1.13 1.25
C PRO A 9 8.71 2.16 2.38
N GLY A 10 9.18 3.36 2.05
CA GLY A 10 9.28 4.48 2.97
C GLY A 10 7.92 5.10 3.28
N ILE A 11 7.90 5.98 4.28
CA ILE A 11 6.71 6.77 4.62
C ILE A 11 6.32 7.62 3.41
N GLY A 12 5.04 7.59 3.04
CA GLY A 12 4.48 8.23 1.86
C GLY A 12 4.51 7.37 0.59
N GLU A 13 5.20 6.23 0.60
CA GLU A 13 5.25 5.32 -0.55
C GLU A 13 4.12 4.29 -0.55
N LEU A 14 3.81 3.78 -1.74
CA LEU A 14 2.86 2.69 -1.90
C LEU A 14 3.50 1.36 -1.51
N ALA A 15 2.77 0.60 -0.71
CA ALA A 15 3.16 -0.72 -0.24
C ALA A 15 1.99 -1.69 -0.30
N LYS A 16 2.31 -2.96 -0.46
CA LYS A 16 1.39 -4.09 -0.34
C LYS A 16 1.57 -4.73 1.03
N ASP A 17 0.49 -4.86 1.79
CA ASP A 17 0.38 -5.78 2.92
C ASP A 17 0.07 -7.17 2.35
N SER A 18 1.09 -8.03 2.26
CA SER A 18 0.96 -9.38 1.71
C SER A 18 0.07 -10.30 2.54
N ALA A 19 -0.09 -10.03 3.84
CA ALA A 19 -0.95 -10.84 4.71
C ALA A 19 -2.44 -10.56 4.50
N ARG A 20 -2.78 -9.34 4.05
CA ARG A 20 -4.16 -8.93 3.78
C ARG A 20 -4.48 -8.80 2.29
N ASP A 21 -3.48 -8.98 1.44
CA ASP A 21 -3.53 -8.70 -0.01
C ASP A 21 -4.11 -7.31 -0.32
N ARG A 22 -3.67 -6.31 0.46
CA ARG A 22 -4.16 -4.92 0.36
C ARG A 22 -3.02 -3.97 0.03
N ILE A 23 -3.29 -2.99 -0.82
CA ILE A 23 -2.34 -1.94 -1.20
C ILE A 23 -2.76 -0.62 -0.56
N GLY A 24 -1.78 0.05 0.03
CA GLY A 24 -1.97 1.32 0.72
C GLY A 24 -0.70 2.16 0.73
N VAL A 25 -0.81 3.36 1.28
CA VAL A 25 0.32 4.25 1.51
C VAL A 25 0.84 4.03 2.93
N VAL A 26 2.16 3.93 3.08
CA VAL A 26 2.82 3.84 4.39
C VAL A 26 2.72 5.19 5.08
N MET A 27 2.17 5.22 6.30
CA MET A 27 2.02 6.45 7.10
C MET A 27 3.10 6.59 8.16
N GLY A 28 3.66 5.48 8.63
CA GLY A 28 4.65 5.48 9.68
C GLY A 28 4.91 4.08 10.20
N ALA A 29 5.89 3.97 11.09
CA ALA A 29 6.12 2.75 11.87
C ALA A 29 6.07 3.10 13.36
N LEU A 30 5.16 2.44 14.10
CA LEU A 30 4.93 2.67 15.53
C LEU A 30 4.76 1.34 16.23
N GLY A 31 5.42 1.16 17.39
CA GLY A 31 5.28 -0.06 18.20
C GLY A 31 5.65 -1.36 17.48
N GLY A 32 6.57 -1.32 16.51
CA GLY A 32 6.96 -2.48 15.70
C GLY A 32 5.99 -2.85 14.59
N ARG A 33 4.98 -2.01 14.32
CA ARG A 33 4.03 -2.17 13.21
C ARG A 33 4.17 -1.04 12.22
N VAL A 34 3.81 -1.30 10.97
CA VAL A 34 3.72 -0.30 9.91
C VAL A 34 2.27 0.13 9.80
N GLN A 35 2.00 1.41 10.03
CA GLN A 35 0.68 1.98 9.80
C GLN A 35 0.52 2.26 8.31
N MET A 36 -0.57 1.76 7.72
CA MET A 36 -0.91 1.91 6.31
C MET A 36 -2.30 2.49 6.16
N ARG A 37 -2.50 3.27 5.09
CA ARG A 37 -3.82 3.83 4.75
C ARG A 37 -4.25 3.46 3.33
N PRO A 38 -5.56 3.33 3.04
CA PRO A 38 -6.01 3.08 1.69
C PRO A 38 -5.74 4.29 0.79
N ILE A 39 -5.44 4.05 -0.49
CA ILE A 39 -5.09 5.09 -1.48
C ILE A 39 -6.24 6.11 -1.66
N GLY A 40 -7.49 5.63 -1.70
CA GLY A 40 -8.69 6.48 -1.86
C GLY A 40 -9.26 7.04 -0.56
N GLY A 41 -8.60 6.83 0.58
CA GLY A 41 -9.17 7.11 1.90
C GLY A 41 -9.97 5.94 2.48
N GLY A 42 -10.42 6.09 3.72
CA GLY A 42 -11.04 5.03 4.52
C GLY A 42 -10.20 4.66 5.74
N THR A 43 -10.50 3.52 6.35
CA THR A 43 -9.90 3.10 7.62
C THR A 43 -8.44 2.66 7.43
N GLU A 44 -7.56 3.31 8.20
CA GLU A 44 -6.15 2.93 8.34
C GLU A 44 -6.01 1.55 9.02
N TRP A 45 -4.91 0.86 8.78
CA TRP A 45 -4.63 -0.43 9.39
C TRP A 45 -3.16 -0.62 9.70
N ASP A 46 -2.87 -1.49 10.66
CA ASP A 46 -1.51 -1.87 11.02
C ASP A 46 -1.10 -3.18 10.35
N ALA A 47 0.03 -3.14 9.65
CA ALA A 47 0.69 -4.27 9.03
C ALA A 47 1.97 -4.67 9.78
N MET A 48 2.36 -5.94 9.67
CA MET A 48 3.67 -6.37 10.14
C MET A 48 4.73 -5.90 9.15
N PRO A 49 5.88 -5.35 9.62
CA PRO A 49 6.94 -4.87 8.72
C PRO A 49 7.42 -5.91 7.70
N ASP A 50 7.44 -7.19 8.08
CA ASP A 50 7.85 -8.29 7.20
C ASP A 50 6.84 -8.61 6.08
N ASN A 51 5.59 -8.16 6.24
CA ASN A 51 4.54 -8.33 5.24
C ASN A 51 4.38 -7.10 4.35
N VAL A 52 5.07 -6.00 4.65
CA VAL A 52 5.02 -4.75 3.88
C VAL A 52 6.09 -4.77 2.79
N VAL A 53 5.64 -4.97 1.56
CA VAL A 53 6.51 -5.09 0.38
C VAL A 53 6.16 -4.04 -0.67
N ALA A 54 7.11 -3.69 -1.51
CA ALA A 54 6.83 -2.85 -2.68
C ALA A 54 5.88 -3.60 -3.63
N PRO A 55 4.77 -2.98 -4.07
CA PRO A 55 3.88 -3.59 -5.04
C PRO A 55 4.58 -3.67 -6.40
N SER A 56 4.21 -4.63 -7.24
CA SER A 56 4.61 -4.62 -8.63
C SER A 56 3.99 -3.42 -9.38
N PRO A 57 4.58 -2.96 -10.50
CA PRO A 57 4.01 -1.88 -11.30
C PRO A 57 2.56 -2.14 -11.74
N ARG A 58 2.22 -3.41 -12.00
CA ARG A 58 0.85 -3.82 -12.37
C ARG A 58 -0.11 -3.68 -11.19
N GLU A 59 0.31 -4.11 -10.01
CA GLU A 59 -0.47 -3.99 -8.78
C GLU A 59 -0.70 -2.52 -8.40
N GLU A 60 0.34 -1.70 -8.49
CA GLU A 60 0.24 -0.25 -8.27
C GLU A 60 -0.78 0.38 -9.24
N LEU A 61 -0.65 0.11 -10.54
CA LEU A 61 -1.56 0.63 -11.55
C LEU A 61 -3.01 0.18 -11.29
N SER A 62 -3.20 -1.10 -10.98
CA SER A 62 -4.53 -1.65 -10.69
C SER A 62 -5.16 -1.00 -9.46
N ALA A 63 -4.37 -0.76 -8.41
CA ALA A 63 -4.85 -0.10 -7.20
C ALA A 63 -5.27 1.36 -7.47
N ARG A 64 -4.47 2.12 -8.24
CA ARG A 64 -4.82 3.49 -8.64
C ARG A 64 -6.06 3.54 -9.53
N LEU A 65 -6.21 2.58 -10.45
CA LEU A 65 -7.40 2.44 -11.29
C LEU A 65 -8.64 2.05 -10.48
N ALA A 66 -8.50 1.21 -9.47
CA ALA A 66 -9.60 0.81 -8.60
C ALA A 66 -10.19 2.01 -7.84
N ILE A 67 -9.36 2.97 -7.40
CA ILE A 67 -9.85 4.22 -6.81
C ILE A 67 -10.64 5.03 -7.84
N LYS A 68 -10.10 5.19 -9.06
CA LYS A 68 -10.78 5.94 -10.12
C LYS A 68 -12.13 5.31 -10.49
N ASN A 69 -12.16 3.98 -10.63
CA ASN A 69 -13.37 3.23 -10.96
C ASN A 69 -14.37 3.17 -9.80
N GLY A 70 -13.90 3.08 -8.56
CA GLY A 70 -14.75 3.13 -7.36
C GLY A 70 -15.48 4.46 -7.26
N ASN A 71 -14.75 5.57 -7.49
CA ASN A 71 -15.35 6.91 -7.53
C ASN A 71 -16.34 7.09 -8.69
N SER A 72 -16.18 6.37 -9.81
CA SER A 72 -17.13 6.41 -10.92
C SER A 72 -18.41 5.60 -10.67
N ARG A 73 -18.44 4.71 -9.67
CA ARG A 73 -19.61 3.84 -9.37
C ARG A 73 -20.52 4.41 -8.29
N ASP A 74 -20.08 5.41 -7.53
CA ASP A 74 -20.86 6.10 -6.49
C ASP A 74 -21.68 7.29 -7.05
N GLY A 75 -21.59 7.53 -8.37
CA GLY A 75 -22.26 8.64 -9.06
C GLY A 75 -23.53 8.25 -9.85
N LEU A 76 -24.32 7.28 -9.38
CA LEU A 76 -25.62 6.89 -9.97
C LEU A 76 -26.74 6.92 -8.92
#